data_AF-A0A6M6JRG9-F1
#
_entry.id   AF-A0A6M6JRG9-F1
#
_cell.length_a   1.000
_cell.length_b   1.000
_cell.length_c   1.000
_cell.angle_alpha   90.00
_cell.angle_beta   90.00
_cell.angle_gamma   90.00
#
_symmetry.space_group_name_H-M   'P 1'
#
loop_
_entity.id
_entity.type
_entity.pdbx_description
1 polymer ?
#
loop_
_entity_poly.entity_id
_entity_poly.type
_entity_poly.pdbx_seq_one_letter_code
_entity_poly.pdbx_strand_id
1 'polypeptide(L)'
;MGRREIGTGGVDPQEAPSADWGWHGSFPRGLRIAGLVSVGILVALMWPRDQELGQSHLIWLGLVALVVLVGVARPGGWRRGR
;
A
#
# COMPACT_ATOMS: atom_id res chain seq x y z
N MET A 1 -27.59 27.35 -7.06
CA MET A 1 -27.03 26.39 -6.06
C MET A 1 -26.92 25.03 -6.74
N GLY A 2 -25.79 24.75 -7.37
CA GLY A 2 -25.56 23.53 -8.16
C GLY A 2 -25.00 22.41 -7.30
N ARG A 3 -25.58 21.22 -7.42
CA ARG A 3 -25.17 19.98 -6.75
C ARG A 3 -23.74 19.65 -7.18
N ARG A 4 -22.79 19.59 -6.23
CA ARG A 4 -21.43 19.10 -6.48
C ARG A 4 -21.50 17.60 -6.64
N GLU A 5 -21.60 17.15 -7.87
CA GLU A 5 -21.58 15.74 -8.22
C GLU A 5 -20.13 15.26 -8.04
N ILE A 6 -19.83 14.76 -6.84
CA ILE A 6 -18.62 14.01 -6.57
C ILE A 6 -18.67 12.76 -7.45
N GLY A 7 -17.94 12.81 -8.57
CA GLY A 7 -17.71 11.65 -9.43
C GLY A 7 -17.25 10.47 -8.56
N THR A 8 -17.75 9.28 -8.89
CA THR A 8 -17.76 8.05 -8.09
C THR A 8 -16.37 7.46 -7.69
N GLY A 9 -15.27 8.23 -7.83
CA GLY A 9 -13.88 7.82 -7.58
C GLY A 9 -13.11 8.64 -6.52
N GLY A 10 -13.65 9.76 -6.02
CA GLY A 10 -13.15 10.39 -4.79
C GLY A 10 -11.95 11.33 -4.91
N VAL A 11 -11.69 11.93 -6.07
CA VAL A 11 -10.77 13.08 -6.23
C VAL A 11 -11.52 14.21 -6.91
N ASP A 12 -11.37 15.45 -6.42
CA ASP A 12 -11.96 16.63 -7.06
C ASP A 12 -11.25 16.91 -8.40
N PRO A 13 -11.98 17.00 -9.53
CA PRO A 13 -11.41 17.40 -10.81
C PRO A 13 -10.63 18.73 -10.78
N GLN A 14 -10.92 19.62 -9.83
CA GLN A 14 -10.17 20.87 -9.65
C GLN A 14 -8.77 20.66 -9.07
N GLU A 15 -8.52 19.57 -8.34
CA GLU A 15 -7.22 19.26 -7.73
C GLU A 15 -6.30 18.46 -8.66
N ALA A 16 -6.87 17.63 -9.53
CA ALA A 16 -6.14 16.88 -10.53
C ALA A 16 -6.97 16.75 -11.83
N PRO A 17 -6.57 17.39 -12.94
CA PRO A 17 -7.31 17.30 -14.21
C PRO A 17 -7.32 15.89 -14.82
N SER A 18 -6.45 14.99 -14.34
CA SER A 18 -6.46 13.56 -14.70
C SER A 18 -7.53 12.74 -13.98
N ALA A 19 -8.25 13.33 -13.00
CA ALA A 19 -9.39 12.70 -12.36
C ALA A 19 -10.50 12.38 -13.36
N ASP A 20 -10.65 13.20 -14.41
CA ASP A 20 -11.66 13.05 -15.45
C ASP A 20 -11.42 11.81 -16.35
N TRP A 21 -10.21 11.24 -16.35
CA TRP A 21 -9.88 10.04 -17.14
C TRP A 21 -10.25 8.74 -16.42
N GLY A 22 -10.72 8.83 -15.17
CA GLY A 22 -11.41 7.73 -14.48
C GLY A 22 -10.53 6.64 -13.86
N TRP A 23 -9.20 6.77 -13.91
CA TRP A 23 -8.29 5.80 -13.29
C TRP A 23 -8.03 6.08 -11.80
N HIS A 24 -8.50 7.22 -11.28
CA HIS A 24 -8.36 7.59 -9.88
C HIS A 24 -9.44 6.89 -9.05
N GLY A 25 -9.05 5.80 -8.40
CA GLY A 25 -9.88 5.07 -7.45
C GLY A 25 -9.17 4.91 -6.11
N SER A 26 -9.82 5.31 -5.02
CA SER A 26 -9.36 4.97 -3.67
C SER A 26 -9.79 3.55 -3.33
N PHE A 27 -8.86 2.59 -3.36
CA PHE A 27 -9.09 1.19 -2.98
C PHE A 27 -8.42 0.86 -1.64
N PRO A 28 -8.90 1.40 -0.49
CA PRO A 28 -8.25 1.20 0.81
C PRO A 28 -8.22 -0.27 1.24
N ARG A 29 -9.22 -1.07 0.83
CA ARG A 29 -9.23 -2.53 1.07
C ARG A 29 -8.27 -3.25 0.13
N GLY A 30 -8.23 -2.86 -1.14
CA GLY A 30 -7.30 -3.43 -2.14
C GLY A 30 -5.85 -3.22 -1.74
N LEU A 31 -5.51 -2.02 -1.25
CA LEU A 31 -4.16 -1.71 -0.76
C LEU A 31 -3.76 -2.56 0.47
N ARG A 32 -4.69 -2.84 1.38
CA ARG A 32 -4.44 -3.72 2.53
C ARG A 32 -4.17 -5.15 2.09
N ILE A 33 -4.97 -5.69 1.16
CA ILE A 33 -4.78 -7.04 0.63
C ILE A 33 -3.45 -7.12 -0.12
N ALA A 34 -3.15 -6.14 -0.97
CA ALA A 34 -1.88 -6.05 -1.68
C ALA A 34 -0.69 -6.04 -0.70
N GLY A 35 -0.76 -5.25 0.37
CA GLY A 35 0.27 -5.23 1.40
C GLY A 35 0.45 -6.56 2.13
N LEU A 36 -0.65 -7.26 2.47
CA LEU A 36 -0.57 -8.60 3.08
C LEU A 36 0.03 -9.64 2.12
N VAL A 37 -0.34 -9.59 0.84
CA VAL A 37 0.23 -10.46 -0.20
C VAL A 37 1.73 -10.21 -0.34
N SER A 38 2.16 -8.94 -0.38
CA SER A 38 3.58 -8.58 -0.42
C SER A 38 4.35 -9.14 0.78
N VAL A 39 3.79 -9.08 2.00
CA VAL A 39 4.41 -9.69 3.19
C VAL A 39 4.57 -11.20 3.01
N GLY A 40 3.55 -11.89 2.49
CA GLY A 40 3.62 -13.33 2.21
C GLY A 40 4.73 -13.68 1.21
N ILE A 41 4.89 -12.89 0.15
CA ILE A 41 5.96 -13.07 -0.85
C ILE A 41 7.32 -12.84 -0.21
N LEU A 42 7.52 -11.77 0.56
CA LEU A 42 8.78 -11.48 1.22
C LEU A 42 9.21 -12.60 2.19
N VAL A 43 8.26 -13.18 2.93
CA VAL A 43 8.51 -14.32 3.80
C VAL A 43 8.83 -15.58 2.98
N ALA A 44 8.15 -15.82 1.86
CA ALA A 44 8.46 -16.96 0.98
C ALA A 44 9.88 -16.86 0.39
N LEU A 45 10.33 -15.64 0.07
CA LEU A 45 11.70 -15.36 -0.40
C LEU A 45 12.79 -15.61 0.65
N MET A 46 12.44 -15.85 1.91
CA MET A 46 13.40 -16.26 2.95
C MET A 46 13.69 -17.76 2.95
N TRP A 47 12.86 -18.57 2.29
CA TRP A 47 12.97 -20.03 2.29
C TRP A 47 14.08 -20.63 1.39
N PRO A 48 14.57 -19.99 0.30
CA PRO A 48 15.66 -20.57 -0.48
C PRO A 48 16.90 -20.78 0.41
N ARG A 49 17.46 -22.00 0.32
CA ARG A 49 18.49 -22.54 1.22
C ARG A 49 19.91 -22.32 0.67
N ASP A 50 20.00 -21.85 -0.56
CA ASP A 50 21.19 -21.55 -1.35
C ASP A 50 21.78 -20.20 -0.92
N GLN A 51 22.44 -20.22 0.24
CA GLN A 51 22.97 -19.02 0.89
C GLN A 51 24.38 -18.67 0.39
N GLU A 52 24.53 -18.40 -0.90
CA GLU A 52 25.77 -17.77 -1.40
C GLU A 52 25.94 -16.34 -0.86
N LEU A 53 24.85 -15.69 -0.47
CA LEU A 53 24.81 -14.30 0.02
C LEU A 53 24.96 -14.14 1.55
N GLY A 54 25.08 -15.26 2.29
CA GLY A 54 25.07 -15.26 3.76
C GLY A 54 23.73 -14.84 4.38
N GLN A 55 23.60 -14.85 5.71
CA GLN A 55 22.32 -14.61 6.41
C GLN A 55 21.79 -13.17 6.36
N SER A 56 22.51 -12.23 5.72
CA SER A 56 22.13 -10.82 5.64
C SER A 56 20.78 -10.60 4.95
N HIS A 57 20.43 -11.43 3.95
CA HIS A 57 19.14 -11.36 3.25
C HIS A 57 17.95 -11.59 4.18
N LEU A 58 18.07 -12.45 5.21
CA LEU A 58 17.00 -12.69 6.18
C LEU A 58 16.70 -11.42 6.98
N ILE A 59 17.75 -10.67 7.35
CA ILE A 59 17.64 -9.42 8.09
C ILE A 59 16.92 -8.39 7.21
N TRP A 60 17.37 -8.20 5.96
CA TRP A 60 16.79 -7.20 5.07
C TRP A 60 15.36 -7.52 4.65
N LEU A 61 15.07 -8.76 4.23
CA LEU A 61 13.71 -9.19 3.89
C LEU A 61 12.80 -9.11 5.12
N GLY A 62 13.31 -9.45 6.30
CA GLY A 62 12.55 -9.41 7.55
C GLY A 62 12.20 -8.00 7.97
N LEU A 63 13.16 -7.07 7.88
CA LEU A 63 12.93 -5.65 8.16
C LEU A 63 11.89 -5.06 7.20
N VAL A 64 12.00 -5.32 5.89
CA VAL A 64 11.05 -4.81 4.90
C VAL A 64 9.65 -5.40 5.13
N ALA A 65 9.56 -6.72 5.36
CA ALA A 65 8.28 -7.37 5.66
C ALA A 65 7.63 -6.79 6.92
N LEU A 66 8.42 -6.54 7.97
CA LEU A 66 7.92 -5.93 9.21
C LEU A 66 7.38 -4.52 8.99
N VAL A 67 8.09 -3.68 8.22
CA VAL A 67 7.66 -2.31 7.90
C VAL A 67 6.33 -2.32 7.15
N VAL A 68 6.20 -3.16 6.12
CA VAL A 68 4.95 -3.29 5.34
C VAL A 68 3.82 -3.79 6.23
N LEU A 69 4.06 -4.82 7.04
CA LEU A 69 3.07 -5.39 7.95
C LEU A 69 2.57 -4.34 8.96
N VAL A 70 3.48 -3.55 9.56
CA VAL A 70 3.11 -2.47 10.49
C VAL A 70 2.29 -1.39 9.78
N GLY A 71 2.68 -1.00 8.56
CA GLY A 71 1.94 -0.02 7.75
C GLY A 71 0.52 -0.48 7.43
N VAL A 72 0.35 -1.75 7.10
CA VAL A 72 -0.98 -2.35 6.85
C VAL A 72 -1.80 -2.49 8.13
N ALA A 73 -1.18 -2.88 9.25
CA ALA A 73 -1.84 -3.09 10.54
C ALA A 73 -2.28 -1.78 11.22
N ARG A 74 -1.63 -0.65 10.92
CA ARG A 74 -1.96 0.67 11.50
C ARG A 74 -2.43 1.67 10.43
N PRO A 75 -3.61 1.49 9.82
CA PRO A 75 -4.11 2.36 8.75
C PRO A 75 -4.52 3.79 9.21
N GLY A 76 -4.06 4.26 10.37
CA GLY A 76 -4.56 5.49 11.02
C GLY A 76 -3.51 6.44 11.60
N GLY A 77 -2.21 6.16 11.47
CA GLY A 77 -1.16 7.03 12.07
C GLY A 77 -1.04 8.42 11.43
N TRP A 78 -1.51 8.58 10.18
CA TRP A 78 -1.37 9.80 9.38
C TRP A 78 -2.67 10.62 9.23
N ARG A 79 -3.78 10.19 9.85
CA ARG A 79 -5.07 10.91 9.84
C ARG A 79 -5.29 11.64 11.17
N ARG A 80 -4.30 12.40 11.62
CA ARG A 80 -4.42 13.27 12.80
C ARG A 80 -3.84 14.64 12.46
N GLY A 81 -4.61 15.43 11.72
CA GLY A 81 -4.23 16.78 11.34
C GLY A 81 -5.10 17.35 10.21
N ARG A 82 -6.12 18.12 10.62
CA ARG A 82 -7.06 18.94 9.85
C ARG A 82 -8.29 18.24 9.27
#